data_AF-A0A317EJP7-F1
#
_entry.id   AF-A0A317EJP7-F1
#
_cell.length_a   1.000
_cell.length_b   1.000
_cell.length_c   1.000
_cell.angle_alpha   90.00
_cell.angle_beta   90.00
_cell.angle_gamma   90.00
#
_symmetry.space_group_name_H-M   'P 1'
#
loop_
_entity.id
_entity.type
_entity.pdbx_description
1 polymer ?
#
loop_
_entity_poly.entity_id
_entity_poly.type
_entity_poly.pdbx_seq_one_letter_code
_entity_poly.pdbx_strand_id
1 'polypeptide(L)'
;MKKIFIILTAILMAAGCKKDQPEDKTDLYPDQPATVPSSSAMATFQSNTSFYQMFVYRFDPVANAWTNRIASHFSTISSTDPSFLGFTNPYVADSGVPLFDMVRLYSTQTGTTNIKTVKINADQVLQFFPDYIGSKTGVVKVKPQDITLTKADASTFKIGITGSGTYSEITKVIDLSITFNEASIGATTRTFAYKLSPTALSL
;
A
#
# COMPACT_ATOMS: atom_id res chain seq x y z
N MET A 1 38.59 28.64 75.72
CA MET A 1 37.98 29.46 74.66
C MET A 1 37.83 28.58 73.42
N LYS A 2 36.66 27.95 73.24
CA LYS A 2 36.39 26.97 72.17
C LYS A 2 35.66 27.67 71.04
N LYS A 3 36.22 27.65 69.83
CA LYS A 3 35.62 28.25 68.64
C LYS A 3 34.60 27.28 68.03
N ILE A 4 33.41 27.84 67.83
CA ILE A 4 32.27 27.33 67.07
C ILE A 4 32.64 27.26 65.58
N PHE A 5 32.29 26.18 64.89
CA PHE A 5 31.57 26.23 63.60
C PHE A 5 30.95 24.86 63.31
N ILE A 6 29.62 24.85 63.30
CA ILE A 6 28.72 23.77 62.90
C ILE A 6 28.43 23.97 61.39
N ILE A 7 27.90 22.92 60.73
CA ILE A 7 27.13 22.91 59.46
C ILE A 7 28.03 22.56 58.24
N LEU A 8 27.80 21.55 57.38
CA LEU A 8 26.62 20.74 57.04
C LEU A 8 27.09 19.36 56.50
N THR A 9 26.40 18.30 56.92
CA THR A 9 26.52 16.93 56.41
C THR A 9 25.75 16.77 55.09
N ALA A 10 26.25 15.87 54.24
CA ALA A 10 25.60 15.25 53.08
C ALA A 10 25.48 16.11 51.81
N ILE A 11 26.06 15.60 50.71
CA ILE A 11 25.40 15.27 49.43
C ILE A 11 26.48 14.96 48.37
N LEU A 12 26.21 13.92 47.55
CA LEU A 12 26.90 13.48 46.31
C LEU A 12 28.07 12.49 46.43
N MET A 13 27.79 11.29 46.94
CA MET A 13 28.30 10.08 46.28
C MET A 13 27.26 9.60 45.27
N ALA A 14 27.41 10.05 44.03
CA ALA A 14 26.74 9.47 42.86
C ALA A 14 27.50 9.87 41.58
N ALA A 15 28.80 9.54 41.52
CA ALA A 15 29.46 9.38 40.22
C ALA A 15 29.01 8.02 39.63
N GLY A 16 27.72 7.91 39.35
CA GLY A 16 27.21 6.83 38.52
C GLY A 16 27.81 6.99 37.13
N CYS A 17 28.33 5.90 36.58
CA CYS A 17 28.65 5.78 35.16
C CYS A 17 27.46 6.35 34.38
N LYS A 18 27.63 7.56 33.83
CA LYS A 18 26.80 7.98 32.71
C LYS A 18 27.16 6.99 31.61
N LYS A 19 26.32 5.99 31.42
CA LYS A 19 26.23 5.28 30.15
C LYS A 19 25.97 6.40 29.15
N ASP A 20 26.95 6.66 28.28
CA ASP A 20 26.82 7.63 27.21
C ASP A 20 25.47 7.39 26.55
N GLN A 21 24.57 8.33 26.78
CA GLN A 21 23.30 8.38 26.10
C GLN A 21 23.70 8.72 24.66
N PRO A 22 23.41 7.85 23.66
CA PRO A 22 23.82 8.15 22.30
C PRO A 22 23.27 9.53 21.94
N GLU A 23 24.20 10.44 21.63
CA GLU A 23 23.89 11.70 20.99
C GLU A 23 23.17 11.36 19.67
N ASP A 24 22.13 12.15 19.39
CA ASP A 24 21.29 12.11 18.19
C ASP A 24 20.15 11.08 18.12
N LYS A 25 18.98 11.52 18.61
CA LYS A 25 17.66 11.01 18.20
C LYS A 25 17.23 11.45 16.79
N THR A 26 18.08 12.19 16.08
CA THR A 26 17.85 12.63 14.70
C THR A 26 18.07 11.51 13.67
N ASP A 27 18.74 10.41 14.04
CA ASP A 27 19.02 9.28 13.13
C ASP A 27 17.95 8.16 13.16
N LEU A 28 16.90 8.31 13.98
CA LEU A 28 15.80 7.34 14.06
C LEU A 28 14.66 7.61 13.06
N TYR A 29 14.64 8.80 12.44
CA TYR A 29 13.60 9.26 11.54
C TYR A 29 14.24 9.97 10.34
N PRO A 30 14.70 9.23 9.32
CA PRO A 30 15.27 9.79 8.11
C PRO A 30 14.20 10.55 7.31
N ASP A 31 14.63 11.57 6.56
CA ASP A 31 13.76 12.38 5.69
C ASP A 31 13.16 11.59 4.52
N GLN A 32 13.63 10.36 4.28
CA GLN A 32 13.20 9.49 3.20
C GLN A 32 12.84 8.11 3.74
N PRO A 33 11.80 7.45 3.20
CA PRO A 33 11.47 6.09 3.55
C PRO A 33 12.67 5.15 3.38
N ALA A 34 12.72 4.10 4.18
CA ALA A 34 13.71 3.05 4.03
C ALA A 34 13.67 2.47 2.60
N THR A 35 14.84 2.13 2.07
CA THR A 35 14.99 1.58 0.72
C THR A 35 14.66 0.09 0.65
N VAL A 36 14.60 -0.59 1.79
CA VAL A 36 14.28 -2.02 1.90
C VAL A 36 12.77 -2.20 2.04
N PRO A 37 12.13 -3.05 1.22
CA PRO A 37 10.71 -3.34 1.35
C PRO A 37 10.31 -3.94 2.70
N SER A 38 9.15 -3.56 3.23
CA SER A 38 8.62 -4.02 4.52
C SER A 38 7.89 -5.36 4.40
N SER A 39 8.48 -6.41 4.97
CA SER A 39 7.82 -7.71 5.14
C SER A 39 6.69 -7.67 6.18
N SER A 40 6.76 -6.80 7.20
CA SER A 40 5.68 -6.65 8.19
C SER A 40 4.44 -6.00 7.59
N ALA A 41 4.61 -5.04 6.68
CA ALA A 41 3.51 -4.44 5.94
C ALA A 41 2.85 -5.49 5.03
N MET A 42 3.66 -6.28 4.30
CA MET A 42 3.15 -7.40 3.50
C MET A 42 2.30 -8.37 4.34
N ALA A 43 2.80 -8.77 5.51
CA ALA A 43 2.07 -9.65 6.44
C ALA A 43 0.80 -9.02 7.05
N THR A 44 0.71 -7.68 7.07
CA THR A 44 -0.47 -6.97 7.59
C THR A 44 -1.59 -6.87 6.55
N PHE A 45 -1.23 -6.64 5.29
CA PHE A 45 -2.21 -6.37 4.22
C PHE A 45 -2.57 -7.61 3.38
N GLN A 46 -1.82 -8.71 3.50
CA GLN A 46 -2.04 -9.94 2.75
C GLN A 46 -2.27 -11.14 3.68
N SER A 47 -3.07 -12.10 3.22
CA SER A 47 -3.22 -13.43 3.82
C SER A 47 -3.13 -14.51 2.75
N ASN A 48 -2.43 -15.62 3.04
CA ASN A 48 -2.32 -16.79 2.15
C ASN A 48 -3.59 -17.67 2.11
N THR A 49 -4.73 -17.16 2.58
CA THR A 49 -6.00 -17.86 2.51
C THR A 49 -6.53 -17.87 1.08
N SER A 50 -7.08 -19.00 0.63
CA SER A 50 -7.70 -19.07 -0.69
C SER A 50 -8.82 -18.04 -0.86
N PHE A 51 -8.85 -17.38 -2.02
CA PHE A 51 -9.78 -16.28 -2.32
C PHE A 51 -9.73 -15.11 -1.34
N TYR A 52 -8.62 -14.91 -0.61
CA TYR A 52 -8.42 -13.70 0.18
C TYR A 52 -8.59 -12.47 -0.71
N GLN A 53 -9.48 -11.57 -0.31
CA GLN A 53 -9.78 -10.34 -1.03
C GLN A 53 -9.65 -9.16 -0.09
N MET A 54 -8.78 -8.23 -0.47
CA MET A 54 -8.74 -6.94 0.21
C MET A 54 -10.05 -6.19 -0.02
N PHE A 55 -10.39 -5.34 0.95
CA PHE A 55 -11.43 -4.35 0.78
C PHE A 55 -10.81 -3.16 0.05
N VAL A 56 -11.30 -2.89 -1.15
CA VAL A 56 -10.83 -1.80 -2.00
C VAL A 56 -11.99 -0.87 -2.28
N TYR A 57 -11.76 0.43 -2.07
CA TYR A 57 -12.73 1.49 -2.27
C TYR A 57 -12.08 2.54 -3.16
N ARG A 58 -12.83 3.08 -4.12
CA ARG A 58 -12.40 4.22 -4.93
C ARG A 58 -13.14 5.46 -4.48
N PHE A 59 -12.48 6.60 -4.46
CA PHE A 59 -13.17 7.87 -4.26
C PHE A 59 -13.87 8.31 -5.55
N ASP A 60 -15.14 8.70 -5.46
CA ASP A 60 -15.88 9.35 -6.54
C ASP A 60 -15.88 10.87 -6.30
N PRO A 61 -15.15 11.65 -7.10
CA PRO A 61 -15.06 13.09 -6.91
C PRO A 61 -16.36 13.83 -7.28
N VAL A 62 -17.25 13.22 -8.09
CA VAL A 62 -18.52 13.83 -8.48
C VAL A 62 -19.54 13.69 -7.37
N ALA A 63 -19.64 12.49 -6.79
CA ALA A 63 -20.51 12.24 -5.64
C ALA A 63 -19.90 12.72 -4.31
N ASN A 64 -18.61 13.08 -4.31
CA ASN A 64 -17.82 13.43 -3.13
C ASN A 64 -17.90 12.36 -2.03
N ALA A 65 -17.80 11.09 -2.43
CA ALA A 65 -18.00 9.95 -1.54
C ALA A 65 -17.13 8.75 -1.95
N TRP A 66 -16.85 7.86 -1.00
CA TRP A 66 -16.25 6.57 -1.30
C TRP A 66 -17.27 5.66 -1.97
N THR A 67 -16.87 4.96 -3.04
CA THR A 67 -17.72 3.95 -3.66
C THR A 67 -17.97 2.79 -2.70
N ASN A 68 -18.99 1.98 -2.98
CA ASN A 68 -19.07 0.64 -2.41
C ASN A 68 -17.79 -0.15 -2.67
N ARG A 69 -17.55 -1.17 -1.83
CA ARG A 69 -16.42 -2.10 -1.97
C ARG A 69 -16.39 -2.67 -3.39
N ILE A 70 -15.22 -2.59 -4.03
CA ILE A 70 -14.96 -3.32 -5.27
C ILE A 70 -14.66 -4.77 -4.89
N ALA A 71 -15.54 -5.69 -5.28
CA ALA A 71 -15.44 -7.10 -4.92
C ALA A 71 -14.43 -7.85 -5.82
N SER A 72 -13.97 -9.03 -5.37
CA SER A 72 -13.06 -9.90 -6.15
C SER A 72 -11.66 -9.34 -6.42
N HIS A 73 -11.21 -8.38 -5.60
CA HIS A 73 -9.80 -7.95 -5.53
C HIS A 73 -8.96 -8.97 -4.77
N PHE A 74 -8.70 -10.12 -5.41
CA PHE A 74 -7.84 -11.15 -4.84
C PHE A 74 -6.40 -10.66 -4.86
N SER A 75 -5.80 -10.50 -3.68
CA SER A 75 -4.39 -10.12 -3.57
C SER A 75 -3.51 -11.35 -3.38
N THR A 76 -2.36 -11.35 -4.04
CA THR A 76 -1.43 -12.48 -4.08
C THR A 76 -0.02 -12.00 -3.84
N ILE A 77 0.79 -12.77 -3.12
CA ILE A 77 2.23 -12.50 -3.07
C ILE A 77 2.81 -12.87 -4.44
N SER A 78 3.64 -11.99 -5.00
CA SER A 78 4.27 -12.25 -6.30
C SER A 78 5.12 -13.52 -6.24
N SER A 79 4.98 -14.35 -7.26
CA SER A 79 5.77 -15.58 -7.42
C SER A 79 7.22 -15.33 -7.81
N THR A 80 7.51 -14.15 -8.37
CA THR A 80 8.82 -13.77 -8.89
C THR A 80 9.60 -12.85 -7.94
N ASP A 81 8.91 -12.03 -7.15
CA ASP A 81 9.51 -11.20 -6.10
C ASP A 81 8.54 -11.07 -4.91
N PRO A 82 8.72 -11.84 -3.83
CA PRO A 82 7.83 -11.84 -2.67
C PRO A 82 7.70 -10.49 -1.94
N SER A 83 8.51 -9.48 -2.28
CA SER A 83 8.34 -8.12 -1.76
C SER A 83 7.17 -7.36 -2.39
N PHE A 84 6.59 -7.88 -3.47
CA PHE A 84 5.43 -7.30 -4.14
C PHE A 84 4.13 -8.01 -3.79
N LEU A 85 3.10 -7.20 -3.62
CA LEU A 85 1.71 -7.61 -3.64
C LEU A 85 1.14 -7.44 -5.04
N GLY A 86 0.69 -8.54 -5.63
CA GLY A 86 -0.07 -8.59 -6.87
C GLY A 86 -1.57 -8.67 -6.64
N PHE A 87 -2.30 -8.59 -7.75
CA PHE A 87 -3.71 -8.93 -7.80
C PHE A 87 -3.96 -9.85 -8.99
N THR A 88 -4.25 -11.11 -8.69
CA THR A 88 -4.44 -12.18 -9.67
C THR A 88 -5.53 -13.12 -9.19
N ASN A 89 -6.11 -13.91 -10.10
CA ASN A 89 -7.05 -14.97 -9.73
C ASN A 89 -6.42 -16.35 -10.03
N PRO A 90 -5.58 -16.89 -9.13
CA PRO A 90 -4.89 -18.16 -9.37
C PRO A 90 -5.81 -19.38 -9.25
N TYR A 91 -7.03 -19.20 -8.74
CA TYR A 91 -7.95 -20.30 -8.42
C TYR A 91 -8.93 -20.61 -9.54
N VAL A 92 -9.12 -19.70 -10.49
CA VAL A 92 -10.03 -19.89 -11.62
C VAL A 92 -9.25 -19.62 -12.90
N ALA A 93 -8.94 -20.70 -13.63
CA ALA A 93 -8.33 -20.62 -14.95
C ALA A 93 -9.12 -19.65 -15.84
N ASP A 94 -8.39 -18.88 -16.66
CA ASP A 94 -8.96 -17.89 -17.57
C ASP A 94 -9.78 -16.77 -16.90
N SER A 95 -9.64 -16.57 -15.58
CA SER A 95 -10.23 -15.44 -14.88
C SER A 95 -9.18 -14.39 -14.52
N GLY A 96 -9.66 -13.26 -14.03
CA GLY A 96 -8.83 -12.19 -13.52
C GLY A 96 -9.52 -11.49 -12.35
N VAL A 97 -9.04 -10.29 -12.05
CA VAL A 97 -9.54 -9.43 -10.97
C VAL A 97 -9.99 -8.09 -11.54
N PRO A 98 -10.91 -7.37 -10.87
CA PRO A 98 -11.25 -6.00 -11.26
C PRO A 98 -10.21 -5.00 -10.72
N LEU A 99 -8.92 -5.22 -10.99
CA LEU A 99 -7.79 -4.40 -10.51
C LEU A 99 -8.17 -2.92 -10.54
N PHE A 100 -8.13 -2.24 -9.39
CA PHE A 100 -8.56 -0.85 -9.20
C PHE A 100 -9.79 -0.40 -10.01
N ASP A 101 -10.85 -1.23 -10.04
CA ASP A 101 -12.10 -0.96 -10.75
C ASP A 101 -11.99 -0.85 -12.29
N MET A 102 -10.87 -1.27 -12.87
CA MET A 102 -10.59 -1.15 -14.31
C MET A 102 -11.65 -1.85 -15.18
N VAL A 103 -12.21 -2.97 -14.71
CA VAL A 103 -13.27 -3.69 -15.43
C VAL A 103 -14.51 -2.81 -15.62
N ARG A 104 -14.88 -2.01 -14.62
CA ARG A 104 -16.01 -1.07 -14.72
C ARG A 104 -15.62 0.19 -15.47
N LEU A 105 -14.46 0.76 -15.14
CA LEU A 105 -13.94 2.02 -15.72
C LEU A 105 -13.75 1.95 -17.24
N TYR A 106 -13.41 0.77 -17.77
CA TYR A 106 -13.17 0.55 -19.20
C TYR A 106 -14.22 -0.36 -19.85
N SER A 107 -15.40 -0.47 -19.24
CA SER A 107 -16.49 -1.31 -19.76
C SER A 107 -16.95 -0.89 -21.16
N THR A 108 -16.91 0.40 -21.49
CA THR A 108 -17.20 0.91 -22.85
C THR A 108 -16.19 0.43 -23.89
N GLN A 109 -14.90 0.41 -23.55
CA GLN A 109 -13.82 -0.03 -24.46
C GLN A 109 -13.71 -1.54 -24.55
N THR A 110 -13.99 -2.24 -23.45
CA THR A 110 -13.97 -3.72 -23.40
C THR A 110 -15.27 -4.33 -23.93
N GLY A 111 -16.37 -3.57 -23.96
CA GLY A 111 -17.70 -4.05 -24.34
C GLY A 111 -18.35 -4.95 -23.29
N THR A 112 -17.81 -5.02 -22.07
CA THR A 112 -18.30 -5.92 -21.02
C THR A 112 -17.84 -5.49 -19.63
N THR A 113 -18.52 -5.97 -18.59
CA THR A 113 -18.09 -5.88 -17.18
C THR A 113 -17.70 -7.26 -16.62
N ASN A 114 -17.60 -8.29 -17.47
CA ASN A 114 -17.25 -9.63 -17.04
C ASN A 114 -15.75 -9.76 -16.79
N ILE A 115 -15.36 -9.99 -15.53
CA ILE A 115 -13.96 -10.17 -15.12
C ILE A 115 -13.25 -11.32 -15.84
N LYS A 116 -13.98 -12.39 -16.23
CA LYS A 116 -13.44 -13.52 -17.00
C LYS A 116 -13.17 -13.17 -18.46
N THR A 117 -13.82 -12.13 -18.97
CA THR A 117 -13.55 -11.63 -20.32
C THR A 117 -12.40 -10.65 -20.29
N VAL A 118 -12.37 -9.69 -19.34
CA VAL A 118 -11.31 -8.68 -19.26
C VAL A 118 -9.96 -9.28 -18.85
N LYS A 119 -9.96 -10.32 -17.99
CA LYS A 119 -8.81 -11.18 -17.62
C LYS A 119 -7.58 -10.46 -17.06
N ILE A 120 -7.77 -9.44 -16.23
CA ILE A 120 -6.63 -8.74 -15.62
C ILE A 120 -5.98 -9.63 -14.55
N ASN A 121 -4.68 -9.90 -14.70
CA ASN A 121 -3.83 -10.53 -13.69
C ASN A 121 -2.49 -9.79 -13.64
N ALA A 122 -2.19 -9.16 -12.51
CA ALA A 122 -0.96 -8.39 -12.32
C ALA A 122 -0.19 -8.92 -11.11
N ASP A 123 0.95 -9.60 -11.35
CA ASP A 123 1.73 -10.29 -10.32
C ASP A 123 2.43 -9.32 -9.35
N GLN A 124 2.89 -8.17 -9.83
CA GLN A 124 3.66 -7.20 -9.04
C GLN A 124 3.05 -5.82 -9.14
N VAL A 125 2.25 -5.41 -8.13
CA VAL A 125 1.52 -4.13 -8.17
C VAL A 125 1.97 -3.19 -7.07
N LEU A 126 1.88 -3.60 -5.81
CA LEU A 126 2.21 -2.75 -4.66
C LEU A 126 3.48 -3.22 -3.98
N GLN A 127 4.31 -2.28 -3.56
CA GLN A 127 5.48 -2.53 -2.72
C GLN A 127 5.50 -1.53 -1.57
N PHE A 128 5.83 -2.01 -0.37
CA PHE A 128 5.74 -1.24 0.86
C PHE A 128 7.13 -0.88 1.37
N PHE A 129 7.33 0.37 1.74
CA PHE A 129 8.59 0.90 2.27
C PHE A 129 8.30 1.58 3.60
N PRO A 130 8.85 1.10 4.73
CA PRO A 130 8.59 1.73 6.02
C PRO A 130 9.30 3.09 6.09
N ASP A 131 8.75 4.04 6.85
CA ASP A 131 9.36 5.37 6.98
C ASP A 131 10.81 5.28 7.49
N TYR A 132 11.07 4.32 8.37
CA TYR A 132 12.38 3.91 8.85
C TYR A 132 12.36 2.43 9.24
N ILE A 133 13.53 1.84 9.48
CA ILE A 133 13.63 0.42 9.85
C ILE A 133 12.82 0.15 11.12
N GLY A 134 11.83 -0.74 11.02
CA GLY A 134 10.93 -1.11 12.12
C GLY A 134 9.69 -0.23 12.28
N SER A 135 9.51 0.82 11.46
CA SER A 135 8.28 1.62 11.46
C SER A 135 7.05 0.80 11.09
N LYS A 136 5.90 1.18 11.66
CA LYS A 136 4.56 0.64 11.37
C LYS A 136 3.77 1.47 10.37
N THR A 137 4.38 2.55 9.89
CA THR A 137 3.86 3.41 8.83
C THR A 137 4.89 3.51 7.73
N GLY A 138 4.43 3.88 6.55
CA GLY A 138 5.33 4.04 5.42
C GLY A 138 4.65 4.46 4.14
N VAL A 139 5.43 4.39 3.07
CA VAL A 139 5.00 4.65 1.71
C VAL A 139 4.69 3.34 1.01
N VAL A 140 3.58 3.30 0.29
CA VAL A 140 3.30 2.27 -0.70
C VAL A 140 3.54 2.83 -2.09
N LYS A 141 4.21 2.06 -2.95
CA LYS A 141 4.46 2.43 -4.35
C LYS A 141 3.73 1.46 -5.27
N VAL A 142 3.11 2.00 -6.32
CA VAL A 142 2.60 1.19 -7.43
C VAL A 142 3.72 1.00 -8.43
N LYS A 143 4.02 -0.26 -8.78
CA LYS A 143 4.99 -0.57 -9.84
C LYS A 143 4.49 -0.01 -11.17
N PRO A 144 5.22 0.92 -11.81
CA PRO A 144 4.89 1.40 -13.15
C PRO A 144 4.86 0.23 -14.14
N GLN A 145 3.71 0.03 -14.78
CA GLN A 145 3.52 -1.05 -15.75
C GLN A 145 2.29 -0.82 -16.61
N ASP A 146 2.21 -1.52 -17.74
CA ASP A 146 1.00 -1.60 -18.55
C ASP A 146 0.15 -2.80 -18.14
N ILE A 147 -1.12 -2.55 -17.88
CA ILE A 147 -2.12 -3.59 -17.64
C ILE A 147 -2.84 -3.90 -18.94
N THR A 148 -2.86 -5.17 -19.33
CA THR A 148 -3.57 -5.62 -20.53
C THR A 148 -5.03 -5.92 -20.20
N LEU A 149 -5.95 -5.35 -20.98
CA LEU A 149 -7.39 -5.60 -20.89
C LEU A 149 -7.85 -6.28 -22.18
N THR A 150 -8.62 -7.35 -22.03
CA THR A 150 -9.21 -8.08 -23.15
C THR A 150 -10.64 -7.59 -23.40
N LYS A 151 -10.98 -7.34 -24.65
CA LYS A 151 -12.32 -6.94 -25.09
C LYS A 151 -13.21 -8.15 -25.35
N ALA A 152 -14.51 -7.92 -25.52
CA ALA A 152 -15.48 -8.95 -25.85
C ALA A 152 -15.19 -9.68 -27.18
N ASP A 153 -14.51 -9.02 -28.13
CA ASP A 153 -14.06 -9.59 -29.40
C ASP A 153 -12.70 -10.31 -29.31
N ALA A 154 -12.19 -10.52 -28.09
CA ALA A 154 -10.88 -11.10 -27.77
C ALA A 154 -9.65 -10.27 -28.18
N SER A 155 -9.82 -9.11 -28.80
CA SER A 155 -8.71 -8.16 -28.98
C SER A 155 -8.31 -7.52 -27.65
N THR A 156 -7.11 -6.95 -27.57
CA THR A 156 -6.58 -6.38 -26.33
C THR A 156 -6.16 -4.94 -26.48
N PHE A 157 -6.18 -4.18 -25.38
CA PHE A 157 -5.50 -2.89 -25.27
C PHE A 157 -4.81 -2.78 -23.91
N LYS A 158 -3.95 -1.78 -23.74
CA LYS A 158 -3.14 -1.59 -22.54
C LYS A 158 -3.47 -0.29 -21.85
N ILE A 159 -3.53 -0.29 -20.52
CA ILE A 159 -3.61 0.93 -19.72
C ILE A 159 -2.41 0.96 -18.79
N GLY A 160 -1.60 2.00 -18.90
CA GLY A 160 -0.46 2.20 -18.00
C GLY A 160 -0.96 2.55 -16.60
N ILE A 161 -0.33 2.03 -15.56
CA ILE A 161 -0.61 2.41 -14.17
C ILE A 161 0.67 2.92 -13.51
N THR A 162 0.55 3.99 -12.73
CA THR A 162 1.56 4.48 -11.80
C THR A 162 0.87 5.00 -10.55
N GLY A 163 1.60 5.22 -9.47
CA GLY A 163 1.00 5.72 -8.24
C GLY A 163 1.84 5.52 -7.01
N SER A 164 1.40 6.14 -5.94
CA SER A 164 1.97 6.01 -4.61
C SER A 164 0.95 6.43 -3.57
N GLY A 165 1.30 6.19 -2.31
CA GLY A 165 0.47 6.56 -1.19
C GLY A 165 1.14 6.20 0.12
N THR A 166 0.35 6.09 1.17
CA THR A 166 0.82 5.75 2.52
C THR A 166 0.10 4.51 3.04
N TYR A 167 0.71 3.87 4.02
CA TYR A 167 0.08 2.79 4.76
C TYR A 167 0.33 2.94 6.26
N SER A 168 -0.56 2.33 7.04
CA SER A 168 -0.39 2.14 8.48
C SER A 168 -0.77 0.72 8.86
N GLU A 169 0.17 -0.02 9.44
CA GLU A 169 -0.07 -1.35 10.00
C GLU A 169 -1.00 -1.28 11.23
N ILE A 170 -1.08 -0.11 11.90
CA ILE A 170 -1.90 0.11 13.10
C ILE A 170 -3.37 0.27 12.71
N THR A 171 -3.67 1.19 11.79
CA THR A 171 -5.05 1.40 11.32
C THR A 171 -5.47 0.35 10.31
N LYS A 172 -4.51 -0.41 9.75
CA LYS A 172 -4.70 -1.36 8.65
C LYS A 172 -5.33 -0.70 7.44
N VAL A 173 -4.89 0.51 7.13
CA VAL A 173 -5.33 1.28 5.97
C VAL A 173 -4.14 1.58 5.08
N ILE A 174 -4.37 1.43 3.78
CA ILE A 174 -3.56 1.98 2.71
C ILE A 174 -4.38 3.08 2.05
N ASP A 175 -3.83 4.28 2.00
CA ASP A 175 -4.32 5.40 1.21
C ASP A 175 -3.47 5.48 -0.05
N LEU A 176 -4.07 5.36 -1.23
CA LEU A 176 -3.35 5.18 -2.48
C LEU A 176 -3.89 6.11 -3.56
N SER A 177 -3.00 6.78 -4.30
CA SER A 177 -3.35 7.51 -5.51
C SER A 177 -2.80 6.76 -6.73
N ILE A 178 -3.67 6.46 -7.70
CA ILE A 178 -3.29 5.75 -8.92
C ILE A 178 -3.63 6.60 -10.12
N THR A 179 -2.65 6.78 -10.99
CA THR A 179 -2.79 7.42 -12.30
C THR A 179 -2.82 6.35 -13.38
N PHE A 180 -3.87 6.38 -14.18
CA PHE A 180 -4.05 5.56 -15.37
C PHE A 180 -3.61 6.37 -16.59
N ASN A 181 -2.71 5.82 -17.40
CA ASN A 181 -2.33 6.36 -18.71
C ASN A 181 -3.17 5.71 -19.80
N GLU A 182 -4.03 6.51 -20.44
CA GLU A 182 -5.05 6.05 -21.39
C GLU A 182 -4.73 6.43 -22.83
N ALA A 183 -3.47 6.77 -23.12
CA ALA A 183 -3.03 7.17 -24.46
C ALA A 183 -3.35 6.11 -25.53
N SER A 184 -3.33 4.82 -25.17
CA SER A 184 -3.65 3.70 -26.07
C SER A 184 -5.10 3.70 -26.59
N ILE A 185 -6.01 4.38 -25.89
CA ILE A 185 -7.42 4.53 -26.25
C ILE A 185 -7.75 5.97 -26.68
N GLY A 186 -6.72 6.79 -26.97
CA GLY A 186 -6.88 8.16 -27.43
C GLY A 186 -7.25 9.17 -26.34
N ALA A 187 -7.09 8.81 -25.06
CA ALA A 187 -7.35 9.68 -23.92
C ALA A 187 -6.05 10.10 -23.20
N THR A 188 -6.15 10.96 -22.20
CA THR A 188 -5.01 11.45 -21.42
C THR A 188 -4.80 10.58 -20.17
N THR A 189 -4.44 11.19 -19.04
CA THR A 189 -4.30 10.50 -17.76
C THR A 189 -5.49 10.76 -16.87
N ARG A 190 -5.94 9.75 -16.12
CA ARG A 190 -6.93 9.90 -15.05
C ARG A 190 -6.34 9.44 -13.72
N THR A 191 -6.54 10.21 -12.66
CA THR A 191 -6.04 9.87 -11.32
C THR A 191 -7.22 9.65 -10.38
N PHE A 192 -7.18 8.57 -9.61
CA PHE A 192 -8.18 8.25 -8.60
C PHE A 192 -7.53 7.94 -7.26
N ALA A 193 -8.18 8.37 -6.18
CA ALA A 193 -7.83 7.97 -4.83
C ALA A 193 -8.51 6.65 -4.48
N TYR A 194 -7.80 5.82 -3.73
CA TYR A 194 -8.23 4.52 -3.25
C TYR A 194 -7.93 4.36 -1.77
N LYS A 195 -8.82 3.64 -1.09
CA LYS A 195 -8.58 3.09 0.25
C LYS A 195 -8.57 1.58 0.17
N LEU A 196 -7.57 0.98 0.79
CA LEU A 196 -7.37 -0.46 0.80
C LEU A 196 -7.18 -0.94 2.25
N SER A 197 -7.80 -2.07 2.61
CA SER A 197 -7.69 -2.63 3.96
C SER A 197 -7.92 -4.16 3.95
N PRO A 198 -7.31 -4.92 4.87
CA PRO A 198 -7.67 -6.33 5.10
C PRO A 198 -9.08 -6.50 5.68
N THR A 199 -9.67 -5.42 6.22
CA THR A 199 -11.00 -5.42 6.86
C THR A 199 -11.92 -4.39 6.22
N ALA A 200 -13.24 -4.57 6.39
CA ALA A 200 -14.20 -3.57 5.92
C ALA A 200 -13.99 -2.22 6.61
N LEU A 201 -14.06 -1.13 5.84
CA LEU A 201 -13.97 0.23 6.36
C LEU A 201 -15.36 0.87 6.46
N SER A 202 -15.53 1.74 7.45
CA SER A 202 -16.65 2.68 7.54
C SER A 202 -16.19 4.01 6.96
N LEU A 203 -16.69 4.36 5.77
CA LEU A 203 -16.22 5.48 4.93
C LEU A 203 -17.34 6.42 4.52
#